data_AF-A0A358Q7D4-F1
#
_entry.id   AF-A0A358Q7D4-F1
#
_cell.length_a   1.000
_cell.length_b   1.000
_cell.length_c   1.000
_cell.angle_alpha   90.00
_cell.angle_beta   90.00
_cell.angle_gamma   90.00
#
_symmetry.space_group_name_H-M   'P 1'
#
loop_
_entity.id
_entity.type
_entity.pdbx_description
1 polymer ?
#
loop_
_entity_poly.entity_id
_entity_poly.type
_entity_poly.pdbx_seq_one_letter_code
_entity_poly.pdbx_strand_id
1 'polypeptide(L)'
;MSLDHRTTIVAQISAAVACNALAALRLAITEGLDAGLTKAEIQEVISLAKDVQQQPISHVSHLTNQILREPQKKTHEHSAHCGCGGHHA
;
A
#
# COMPACT_ATOMS: atom_id res chain seq x y z
N MET A 1 23.04 7.66 18.51
CA MET A 1 23.77 7.78 17.23
C MET A 1 23.11 8.88 16.42
N SER A 2 23.87 9.84 15.88
CA SER A 2 23.35 10.87 14.97
C SER A 2 23.44 10.34 13.55
N LEU A 3 22.41 10.56 12.73
CA LEU A 3 22.53 10.39 11.29
C LEU A 3 23.42 11.50 10.73
N ASP A 4 24.12 11.21 9.64
CA ASP A 4 24.77 12.26 8.86
C ASP A 4 23.72 13.09 8.12
N HIS A 5 24.14 14.26 7.66
CA HIS A 5 23.26 15.23 7.01
C HIS A 5 22.59 14.67 5.75
N ARG A 6 23.33 13.93 4.93
CA ARG A 6 22.81 13.34 3.69
C ARG A 6 21.74 12.30 3.99
N THR A 7 21.98 11.44 4.98
CA THR A 7 20.98 10.45 5.43
C THR A 7 19.74 11.12 6.01
N THR A 8 19.90 12.25 6.71
CA THR A 8 18.78 13.03 7.24
C THR A 8 17.89 13.56 6.12
N ILE A 9 18.48 14.11 5.06
CA ILE A 9 17.73 14.62 3.90
C ILE A 9 16.97 13.48 3.19
N VAL A 10 17.62 12.33 2.98
CA VAL A 10 16.97 11.15 2.37
C VAL A 10 15.76 10.70 3.18
N ALA A 11 15.88 10.69 4.51
CA ALA A 11 14.77 10.36 5.41
C ALA A 11 13.64 11.39 5.32
N GLN A 12 13.96 12.69 5.22
CA GLN A 12 12.96 13.74 5.05
C GLN A 12 12.22 13.64 3.71
N ILE A 13 12.93 13.37 2.59
CA ILE A 13 12.31 13.13 1.28
C ILE A 13 11.33 11.95 1.39
N SER A 14 11.77 10.85 1.99
CA SER A 14 10.95 9.65 2.18
C SER A 14 9.68 9.94 2.99
N ALA A 15 9.82 10.64 4.12
CA ALA A 15 8.69 11.02 4.97
C ALA A 15 7.73 12.00 4.26
N ALA A 16 8.26 12.95 3.49
CA ALA A 16 7.43 13.90 2.75
C ALA A 16 6.62 13.21 1.64
N VAL A 17 7.20 12.24 0.93
CA VAL A 17 6.47 11.38 -0.02
C VAL A 17 5.41 10.56 0.71
N ALA A 18 5.79 9.91 1.82
CA ALA A 18 4.90 9.06 2.63
C ALA A 18 3.61 9.79 3.04
N CYS A 19 3.73 11.07 3.39
CA CYS A 19 2.65 11.91 3.89
C CYS A 19 2.00 12.84 2.85
N ASN A 20 2.38 12.74 1.56
CA ASN A 20 1.94 13.67 0.51
C ASN A 20 2.18 15.17 0.88
N ALA A 21 3.27 15.45 1.59
CA ALA A 21 3.61 16.78 2.08
C ALA A 21 4.39 17.57 1.02
N LEU A 22 3.72 17.99 -0.05
CA LEU A 22 4.36 18.56 -1.26
C LEU A 22 5.29 19.76 -0.97
N ALA A 23 4.93 20.62 -0.03
CA ALA A 23 5.77 21.75 0.35
C ALA A 23 7.08 21.30 1.02
N ALA A 24 7.01 20.33 1.93
CA ALA A 24 8.18 19.74 2.58
C ALA A 24 9.02 18.94 1.60
N LEU A 25 8.39 18.22 0.67
CA LEU A 25 9.07 17.46 -0.38
C LEU A 25 9.90 18.40 -1.27
N ARG A 26 9.32 19.54 -1.68
CA ARG A 26 10.04 20.54 -2.48
C ARG A 26 11.29 21.04 -1.76
N LEU A 27 11.16 21.39 -0.48
CA LEU A 27 12.30 21.87 0.32
C LEU A 27 13.38 20.80 0.45
N ALA A 28 13.02 19.57 0.83
CA ALA A 28 13.96 18.48 1.02
C ALA A 28 14.68 18.07 -0.28
N ILE A 29 13.99 18.12 -1.43
CA ILE A 29 14.62 17.87 -2.75
C ILE A 29 15.65 18.97 -3.07
N THR A 30 15.31 20.24 -2.85
CA THR A 30 16.25 21.35 -3.08
C THR A 30 17.48 21.22 -2.19
N GLU A 31 17.28 21.00 -0.89
CA GLU A 31 18.37 20.79 0.07
C GLU A 31 19.22 19.57 -0.31
N GLY A 32 18.59 18.50 -0.79
CA GLY A 32 19.31 17.32 -1.26
C GLY A 32 20.20 17.58 -2.47
N LEU A 33 19.69 18.31 -3.47
CA LEU A 33 20.48 18.71 -4.63
C LEU A 33 21.68 19.58 -4.21
N ASP A 34 21.47 20.52 -3.29
CA ASP A 34 22.53 21.39 -2.76
C ASP A 34 23.58 20.60 -1.95
N ALA A 35 23.15 19.53 -1.26
CA ALA A 35 24.01 18.58 -0.56
C ALA A 35 24.67 17.52 -1.48
N GLY A 36 24.50 17.66 -2.81
CA GLY A 36 25.12 16.78 -3.80
C GLY A 36 24.44 15.42 -3.96
N LEU A 37 23.16 15.27 -3.60
CA LEU A 37 22.36 14.14 -4.07
C LEU A 37 22.12 14.30 -5.56
N THR A 38 22.29 13.22 -6.30
CA THR A 38 21.97 13.19 -7.71
C THR A 38 20.46 13.08 -7.92
N LYS A 39 19.99 13.50 -9.10
CA LYS A 39 18.59 13.31 -9.49
C LYS A 39 18.18 11.83 -9.46
N ALA A 40 19.09 10.93 -9.81
CA ALA A 40 18.85 9.49 -9.80
C ALA A 40 18.61 8.97 -8.36
N GLU A 41 19.43 9.39 -7.40
CA GLU A 41 19.25 9.01 -5.99
C GLU A 41 17.93 9.54 -5.43
N ILE A 42 17.56 10.78 -5.74
CA ILE A 42 16.27 11.35 -5.31
C ILE A 42 15.10 10.57 -5.92
N GLN A 43 15.19 10.22 -7.20
CA GLN A 43 14.16 9.41 -7.88
C GLN A 43 14.04 8.00 -7.28
N GLU A 44 15.16 7.38 -6.94
CA GLU A 44 15.18 6.06 -6.31
C GLU A 44 14.50 6.09 -4.93
N VAL A 45 14.80 7.11 -4.11
CA VAL A 45 14.15 7.30 -2.80
C VAL A 45 12.64 7.49 -2.95
N ILE A 46 12.20 8.30 -3.91
CA ILE A 46 10.77 8.52 -4.19
C ILE A 46 10.11 7.21 -4.67
N SER A 47 10.77 6.45 -5.54
CA SER A 47 10.27 5.17 -6.04
C SER A 47 10.09 4.16 -4.91
N LEU A 48 11.10 4.03 -4.04
CA LEU A 48 11.04 3.14 -2.88
C LEU A 48 9.90 3.54 -1.93
N ALA A 49 9.77 4.84 -1.63
CA ALA A 49 8.70 5.33 -0.78
C ALA A 49 7.30 5.02 -1.36
N LYS A 50 7.15 5.11 -2.69
CA LYS A 50 5.92 4.72 -3.39
C LYS A 50 5.64 3.22 -3.26
N ASP A 51 6.65 2.37 -3.46
CA ASP A 51 6.50 0.92 -3.36
C ASP A 51 6.09 0.49 -1.95
N VAL A 52 6.69 1.11 -0.93
CA VAL A 52 6.31 0.92 0.47
C VAL A 52 4.87 1.36 0.72
N GLN A 53 4.38 2.46 0.11
CA GLN A 53 2.98 2.87 0.23
C GLN A 53 2.00 1.90 -0.45
N GLN A 54 2.38 1.27 -1.57
CA GLN A 54 1.50 0.35 -2.29
C GLN A 54 1.23 -0.95 -1.51
N GLN A 55 2.18 -1.41 -0.69
CA GLN A 55 2.01 -2.64 0.09
C GLN A 55 0.84 -2.57 1.10
N PRO A 56 0.74 -1.58 2.01
CA PRO A 56 -0.40 -1.41 2.89
C PRO A 56 -1.72 -1.24 2.14
N ILE A 57 -1.73 -0.47 1.05
CA ILE A 57 -2.94 -0.28 0.23
C ILE A 57 -3.44 -1.62 -0.31
N SER A 58 -2.52 -2.45 -0.83
CA SER A 58 -2.84 -3.79 -1.30
C SER A 58 -3.41 -4.67 -0.19
N HIS A 59 -2.77 -4.68 0.99
CA HIS A 59 -3.23 -5.47 2.14
C HIS A 59 -4.61 -5.05 2.65
N VAL A 60 -4.85 -3.74 2.81
CA VAL A 60 -6.14 -3.19 3.23
C VAL A 60 -7.21 -3.50 2.21
N SER A 61 -6.92 -3.33 0.92
CA SER A 61 -7.86 -3.65 -0.16
C SER A 61 -8.21 -5.14 -0.15
N HIS A 62 -7.22 -6.01 0.02
CA HIS A 62 -7.43 -7.45 0.10
C HIS A 62 -8.34 -7.85 1.27
N LEU A 63 -8.04 -7.36 2.48
CA LEU A 63 -8.85 -7.62 3.67
C LEU A 63 -10.27 -7.07 3.52
N THR A 64 -10.40 -5.85 3.01
CA THR A 64 -11.70 -5.22 2.75
C THR A 64 -12.52 -6.07 1.79
N ASN A 65 -11.92 -6.54 0.70
CA ASN A 65 -12.57 -7.42 -0.26
C ASN A 65 -12.98 -8.76 0.35
N GLN A 66 -12.19 -9.33 1.28
CA GLN A 66 -12.57 -10.55 1.99
C GLN A 66 -13.79 -10.33 2.90
N ILE A 67 -13.82 -9.22 3.65
CA ILE A 67 -14.91 -8.88 4.58
C ILE A 67 -16.21 -8.60 3.83
N LEU A 68 -16.13 -7.87 2.71
CA LEU A 68 -17.28 -7.48 1.90
C LEU A 68 -17.74 -8.58 0.93
N ARG A 69 -17.03 -9.71 0.86
CA ARG A 69 -17.39 -10.81 -0.03
C ARG A 69 -18.68 -11.46 0.44
N GLU A 70 -19.67 -11.54 -0.45
CA GLU A 70 -20.85 -12.36 -0.19
C GLU A 70 -20.45 -13.83 0.00
N PRO A 71 -21.02 -14.54 0.99
CA PRO A 71 -20.74 -15.95 1.17
C PRO A 71 -21.08 -16.70 -0.12
N GLN A 72 -20.11 -17.44 -0.67
CA GLN A 72 -20.40 -18.31 -1.81
C GLN A 72 -21.52 -19.25 -1.42
N LYS A 73 -22.68 -19.13 -2.07
CA LYS A 73 -23.73 -20.15 -2.00
C LYS A 73 -23.05 -21.47 -2.35
N LYS A 74 -22.97 -22.39 -1.38
CA LYS A 74 -22.55 -23.76 -1.68
C LYS A 74 -23.48 -24.25 -2.78
N THR A 75 -22.92 -24.63 -3.92
CA THR A 75 -23.66 -25.39 -4.92
C THR A 75 -24.05 -26.68 -4.23
N HIS A 76 -25.31 -26.79 -3.82
CA HIS A 76 -25.81 -28.03 -3.23
C HIS A 76 -25.83 -29.07 -4.36
N GLU A 77 -24.89 -30.01 -4.36
CA GLU A 77 -25.05 -31.22 -5.17
C GLU A 77 -26.22 -32.00 -4.58
N HIS A 78 -27.32 -32.08 -5.33
CA HIS A 78 -28.44 -32.94 -4.97
C HIS A 78 -27.97 -34.40 -5.04
N SER A 79 -27.62 -34.98 -3.89
CA SER A 79 -27.54 -36.43 -3.76
C SER A 79 -28.95 -37.01 -3.62
N ALA A 80 -29.13 -38.29 -3.96
CA ALA A 80 -30.40 -39.02 -3.82
C ALA A 80 -30.92 -39.11 -2.36
N HIS A 81 -30.20 -38.51 -1.40
CA HIS A 81 -30.54 -38.41 0.02
C HIS A 81 -30.65 -36.95 0.52
N CYS A 82 -30.76 -35.96 -0.37
CA CYS A 82 -31.26 -34.63 -0.01
C CYS A 82 -32.69 -34.81 0.53
N GLY A 83 -32.88 -34.72 1.84
CA GLY A 83 -34.19 -34.75 2.53
C GLY A 83 -35.04 -33.50 2.23
N CYS A 84 -34.99 -33.06 0.98
CA CYS A 84 -35.61 -31.88 0.42
C CYS A 84 -37.01 -32.29 -0.08
N GLY A 85 -37.76 -32.94 0.82
CA GLY A 85 -39.12 -33.40 0.61
C GLY A 85 -40.10 -32.31 0.98
N GLY A 86 -40.95 -31.94 0.03
CA GLY A 86 -42.10 -31.08 0.23
C GLY A 86 -43.22 -31.53 -0.70
N HIS A 87 -44.07 -32.40 -0.20
CA HIS A 87 -45.39 -32.74 -0.75
C HIS A 87 -46.16 -31.49 -1.14
N HIS A 88 -46.94 -31.54 -2.24
CA HIS A 88 -48.37 -31.19 -2.28
C HIS A 88 -48.94 -31.45 -3.68
N ALA A 89 -49.93 -32.37 -3.72
CA ALA A 89 -50.95 -32.64 -4.74
C ALA A 89 -50.51 -33.05 -6.15
#